data_AF-V5GL44-F1
#
_entry.id   AF-V5GL44-F1
#
_cell.length_a   1.000
_cell.length_b   1.000
_cell.length_c   1.000
_cell.angle_alpha   90.00
_cell.angle_beta   90.00
_cell.angle_gamma   90.00
#
_symmetry.space_group_name_H-M   'P 1'
#
loop_
_entity.id
_entity.type
_entity.pdbx_description
1 polymer ?
#
loop_
_entity_poly.entity_id
_entity_poly.type
_entity_poly.pdbx_seq_one_letter_code
_entity_poly.pdbx_strand_id
1 'polypeptide(L)'
;FKAIIASNGKLTPNFEYIQELRKSAIKSRHKAGLETKVAEKSVLIVGAGRVAAPLVEYLYRDKSIDITVACEKTELSENLSNSYPGVENVYLNALEATSSLQDLVRKADVVVSILPANLHPIVAKACITEGTHMVTASYMSNEVKDLHQAAADAGVTILSEVGLDPGIDHLLALECIQE
;
A
#
# COMPACT_ATOMS: atom_id res chain seq x y z
N PHE A 1 -17.94 23.10 -38.90
CA PHE A 1 -16.88 22.13 -39.23
C PHE A 1 -16.63 21.24 -38.02
N LYS A 2 -17.09 19.98 -38.05
CA LYS A 2 -16.89 19.03 -36.94
C LYS A 2 -15.44 18.56 -36.97
N ALA A 3 -14.65 18.91 -35.96
CA ALA A 3 -13.29 18.41 -35.79
C ALA A 3 -13.33 16.94 -35.37
N ILE A 4 -13.32 16.02 -36.34
CA ILE A 4 -13.24 14.58 -36.09
C ILE A 4 -11.75 14.21 -36.00
N ILE A 5 -11.29 14.03 -34.77
CA ILE A 5 -9.88 13.74 -34.45
C ILE A 5 -9.58 12.24 -34.59
N ALA A 6 -10.57 11.38 -34.36
CA ALA A 6 -10.46 9.93 -34.52
C ALA A 6 -11.69 9.35 -35.21
N SER A 7 -11.48 8.37 -36.08
CA SER A 7 -12.53 7.63 -36.79
C SER A 7 -12.07 6.18 -37.00
N ASN A 8 -12.99 5.22 -36.85
CA ASN A 8 -12.71 3.79 -37.03
C ASN A 8 -11.49 3.28 -36.24
N GLY A 9 -11.33 3.77 -35.00
CA GLY A 9 -10.23 3.38 -34.10
C GLY A 9 -8.86 3.92 -34.49
N LYS A 10 -8.76 4.81 -35.48
CA LYS A 10 -7.51 5.47 -35.91
C LYS A 10 -7.64 6.99 -35.88
N LEU A 11 -6.50 7.67 -35.72
CA LEU A 11 -6.44 9.13 -35.87
C LEU A 11 -6.69 9.48 -37.33
N THR A 12 -7.41 10.57 -37.58
CA THR A 12 -7.56 11.06 -38.96
C THR A 12 -6.24 11.66 -39.46
N PRO A 13 -5.98 11.72 -40.78
CA PRO A 13 -4.66 12.06 -41.33
C PRO A 13 -4.03 13.35 -40.77
N ASN A 14 -4.86 14.37 -40.51
CA ASN A 14 -4.41 15.65 -39.95
C ASN A 14 -3.93 15.56 -38.50
N PHE A 15 -4.20 14.46 -37.80
CA PHE A 15 -3.90 14.25 -36.38
C PHE A 15 -2.98 13.06 -36.13
N GLU A 16 -2.48 12.36 -37.15
CA GLU A 16 -1.54 11.23 -37.00
C GLU A 16 -0.25 11.63 -36.26
N TYR A 17 0.16 12.90 -36.36
CA TYR A 17 1.29 13.45 -35.60
C TYR A 17 1.14 13.31 -34.08
N ILE A 18 -0.10 13.23 -33.55
CA ILE A 18 -0.36 12.99 -32.13
C ILE A 18 0.20 11.62 -31.71
N GLN A 19 0.22 10.64 -32.60
CA GLN A 19 0.79 9.32 -32.33
C GLN A 19 2.31 9.39 -32.17
N GLU A 20 2.98 10.19 -33.00
CA GLU A 20 4.41 10.47 -32.86
C GLU A 20 4.71 11.30 -31.61
N LEU A 21 3.88 12.29 -31.26
CA LEU A 21 3.98 13.02 -29.99
C LEU A 21 3.79 12.10 -28.77
N ARG A 22 2.90 11.11 -28.85
CA ARG A 22 2.73 10.11 -27.78
C ARG A 22 3.96 9.20 -27.66
N LYS A 23 4.50 8.73 -28.79
CA LYS A 23 5.73 7.91 -28.82
C LYS A 23 6.94 8.70 -28.31
N SER A 24 7.08 9.97 -28.68
CA SER A 24 8.16 10.83 -28.20
C SER A 24 8.00 11.16 -26.72
N ALA A 25 6.79 11.45 -26.23
CA ALA A 25 6.53 11.61 -24.79
C ALA A 25 6.78 10.33 -23.98
N ILE A 26 6.53 9.15 -24.54
CA ILE A 26 6.88 7.86 -23.92
C ILE A 26 8.41 7.67 -23.91
N LYS A 27 9.11 7.96 -25.02
CA LYS A 27 10.57 7.88 -25.11
C LYS A 27 11.29 8.90 -24.21
N SER A 28 10.76 10.11 -24.08
CA SER A 28 11.29 11.15 -23.18
C SER A 28 11.06 10.79 -21.71
N ARG A 29 9.95 10.12 -21.37
CA ARG A 29 9.72 9.54 -20.03
C ARG A 29 10.68 8.39 -19.71
N HIS A 30 11.07 7.59 -20.71
CA HIS A 30 12.10 6.56 -20.53
C HIS A 30 13.53 7.12 -20.46
N LYS A 31 13.83 8.28 -21.07
CA LYS A 31 15.17 8.90 -21.04
C LYS A 31 15.36 9.93 -19.91
N ALA A 32 14.27 10.41 -19.31
CA ALA A 32 14.26 11.10 -18.02
C ALA A 32 14.24 10.11 -16.83
N GLY A 33 14.35 8.80 -17.09
CA GLY A 33 14.49 7.76 -16.08
C GLY A 33 15.95 7.57 -15.68
N LEU A 34 16.51 8.54 -14.96
CA LEU A 34 17.60 8.31 -13.99
C LEU A 34 17.69 9.48 -13.00
N GLU A 35 16.55 10.05 -12.60
CA GLU A 35 16.50 10.66 -11.28
C GLU A 35 16.35 9.50 -10.31
N THR A 36 17.41 9.23 -9.54
CA THR A 36 17.38 8.30 -8.42
C THR A 36 16.30 8.80 -7.48
N LYS A 37 15.11 8.21 -7.58
CA LYS A 37 13.99 8.45 -6.69
C LYS A 37 14.44 8.02 -5.30
N VAL A 38 14.86 8.96 -4.47
CA VAL A 38 15.10 8.69 -3.05
C VAL A 38 13.73 8.66 -2.42
N ALA A 39 13.12 7.49 -2.34
CA ALA A 39 11.97 7.34 -1.46
C ALA A 39 12.45 7.55 -0.03
N GLU A 40 11.80 8.48 0.65
CA GLU A 40 12.14 8.82 2.02
C GLU A 40 11.47 7.88 3.02
N LYS A 41 10.39 7.21 2.58
CA LYS A 41 9.61 6.27 3.38
C LYS A 41 9.20 5.04 2.59
N SER A 42 9.22 3.88 3.24
CA SER A 42 8.74 2.62 2.68
C SER A 42 7.55 2.06 3.49
N VAL A 43 6.50 1.66 2.78
CA VAL A 43 5.28 1.07 3.35
C VAL A 43 5.08 -0.33 2.80
N LEU A 44 4.97 -1.30 3.71
CA LEU A 44 4.57 -2.68 3.39
C LEU A 44 3.09 -2.87 3.68
N ILE A 45 2.30 -3.21 2.66
CA ILE A 45 0.89 -3.55 2.80
C ILE A 45 0.77 -5.06 2.76
N VAL A 46 0.29 -5.67 3.85
CA VAL A 46 0.07 -7.11 3.93
C VAL A 46 -1.41 -7.41 3.71
N GLY A 47 -1.71 -8.01 2.57
CA GLY A 47 -3.06 -8.30 2.10
C GLY A 47 -3.50 -7.38 0.94
N ALA A 48 -3.97 -7.98 -0.16
CA ALA A 48 -4.46 -7.28 -1.35
C ALA A 48 -6.00 -7.36 -1.49
N GLY A 49 -6.72 -7.33 -0.37
CA GLY A 49 -8.19 -7.37 -0.35
C GLY A 49 -8.83 -6.10 -0.91
N ARG A 50 -10.16 -6.00 -0.80
CA ARG A 50 -10.95 -4.86 -1.32
C ARG A 50 -10.49 -3.50 -0.79
N VAL A 51 -10.00 -3.45 0.46
CA VAL A 51 -9.56 -2.23 1.14
C VAL A 51 -8.14 -1.82 0.72
N ALA A 52 -7.34 -2.71 0.13
CA ALA A 52 -5.98 -2.39 -0.30
C ALA A 52 -5.97 -1.38 -1.46
N ALA A 53 -6.92 -1.47 -2.39
CA ALA A 53 -6.98 -0.58 -3.55
C ALA A 53 -7.07 0.93 -3.20
N PRO A 54 -8.02 1.39 -2.36
CA PRO A 54 -8.06 2.80 -1.96
C PRO A 54 -6.85 3.23 -1.13
N LEU A 55 -6.28 2.34 -0.30
CA LEU A 55 -5.07 2.64 0.46
C LEU A 55 -3.86 2.86 -0.47
N VAL A 56 -3.63 1.93 -1.40
CA VAL A 56 -2.55 2.03 -2.38
C VAL A 56 -2.73 3.29 -3.22
N GLU A 57 -3.94 3.56 -3.70
CA GLU A 57 -4.22 4.79 -4.45
C GLU A 57 -3.84 6.04 -3.66
N TYR A 58 -4.28 6.12 -2.40
CA TYR A 58 -3.99 7.26 -1.54
C TYR A 58 -2.48 7.45 -1.30
N LEU A 59 -1.77 6.39 -0.90
CA LEU A 59 -0.33 6.44 -0.67
C LEU A 59 0.45 6.76 -1.95
N TYR A 60 -0.01 6.25 -3.10
CA TYR A 60 0.63 6.46 -4.39
C TYR A 60 0.59 7.93 -4.86
N ARG A 61 -0.28 8.76 -4.28
CA ARG A 61 -0.31 10.21 -4.57
C ARG A 61 0.98 10.89 -4.13
N ASP A 62 1.59 10.39 -3.06
CA ASP A 62 2.91 10.85 -2.60
C ASP A 62 4.01 10.01 -3.25
N LYS A 63 4.92 10.68 -3.98
CA LYS A 63 6.01 10.01 -4.69
C LYS A 63 7.23 9.77 -3.80
N SER A 64 7.28 10.31 -2.60
CA SER A 64 8.32 10.01 -1.60
C SER A 64 8.11 8.65 -0.92
N ILE A 65 6.93 8.05 -1.09
CA ILE A 65 6.56 6.75 -0.50
C ILE A 65 6.80 5.63 -1.51
N ASP A 66 7.58 4.65 -1.11
CA ASP A 66 7.68 3.37 -1.80
C ASP A 66 6.70 2.37 -1.19
N ILE A 67 5.98 1.66 -2.05
CA ILE A 67 4.86 0.80 -1.65
C ILE A 67 5.15 -0.62 -2.11
N THR A 68 5.17 -1.55 -1.15
CA THR A 68 5.23 -2.98 -1.42
C THR A 68 3.92 -3.63 -0.98
N VAL A 69 3.27 -4.37 -1.86
CA VAL A 69 2.06 -5.15 -1.54
C VAL A 69 2.43 -6.62 -1.47
N ALA A 70 2.27 -7.21 -0.29
CA ALA A 70 2.52 -8.62 -0.04
C ALA A 70 1.19 -9.38 0.08
N CYS A 71 0.97 -10.39 -0.76
CA CYS A 71 -0.26 -11.18 -0.75
C CYS A 71 -0.04 -12.63 -1.20
N GLU A 72 -0.80 -13.56 -0.63
CA GLU A 72 -0.83 -14.97 -1.07
C GLU A 72 -1.41 -15.11 -2.49
N LYS A 73 -2.42 -14.32 -2.83
CA LYS A 73 -3.07 -14.33 -4.16
C LYS A 73 -2.44 -13.28 -5.06
N THR A 74 -1.45 -13.70 -5.85
CA THR A 74 -0.67 -12.81 -6.72
C THR A 74 -1.53 -12.01 -7.71
N GLU A 75 -2.63 -12.58 -8.20
CA GLU A 75 -3.54 -11.90 -9.13
C GLU A 75 -4.08 -10.57 -8.57
N LEU A 76 -4.42 -10.53 -7.28
CA LEU A 76 -4.98 -9.32 -6.66
C LEU A 76 -3.95 -8.21 -6.53
N SER A 77 -2.72 -8.57 -6.15
CA SER A 77 -1.62 -7.62 -6.02
C SER A 77 -1.04 -7.23 -7.39
N GLU A 78 -1.13 -8.09 -8.41
CA GLU A 78 -0.76 -7.78 -9.79
C GLU A 78 -1.69 -6.74 -10.39
N ASN A 79 -3.00 -6.85 -10.15
CA ASN A 79 -3.97 -5.83 -10.57
C ASN A 79 -3.65 -4.45 -10.00
N LEU A 80 -3.20 -4.39 -8.73
CA LEU A 80 -2.76 -3.14 -8.11
C LEU A 80 -1.49 -2.60 -8.76
N SER A 81 -0.49 -3.46 -8.97
CA SER A 81 0.79 -3.05 -9.56
C SER A 81 0.66 -2.60 -11.02
N ASN A 82 -0.23 -3.23 -11.78
CA ASN A 82 -0.58 -2.83 -13.15
C ASN A 82 -1.28 -1.47 -13.19
N SER A 83 -2.06 -1.15 -12.15
CA SER A 83 -2.77 0.12 -12.03
C SER A 83 -1.87 1.25 -11.52
N TYR A 84 -0.84 0.92 -10.73
CA TYR A 84 0.04 1.88 -10.06
C TYR A 84 1.51 1.54 -10.33
N PRO A 85 2.10 2.05 -11.43
CA PRO A 85 3.50 1.78 -11.78
C PRO A 85 4.47 2.20 -10.67
N GLY A 86 5.34 1.29 -10.26
CA GLY A 86 6.29 1.50 -9.15
C GLY A 86 5.82 0.95 -7.80
N VAL A 87 4.61 0.40 -7.72
CA VAL A 87 4.21 -0.45 -6.60
C VAL A 87 4.79 -1.85 -6.82
N GLU A 88 5.53 -2.35 -5.84
CA GLU A 88 6.11 -3.70 -5.88
C GLU A 88 5.09 -4.74 -5.37
N ASN A 89 5.13 -5.94 -5.93
CA ASN A 89 4.30 -7.06 -5.53
C ASN A 89 5.15 -8.25 -5.10
N VAL A 90 4.85 -8.79 -3.92
CA VAL A 90 5.54 -9.94 -3.35
C VAL A 90 4.54 -11.01 -2.94
N TYR A 91 4.83 -12.26 -3.26
CA TYR A 91 4.08 -13.38 -2.71
C TYR A 91 4.39 -13.55 -1.23
N LEU A 92 3.35 -13.62 -0.40
CA LEU A 92 3.51 -13.88 1.03
C LEU A 92 2.33 -14.66 1.59
N ASN A 93 2.63 -15.82 2.19
CA ASN A 93 1.74 -16.52 3.10
C ASN A 93 2.20 -16.25 4.55
N ALA A 94 1.44 -15.42 5.28
CA ALA A 94 1.80 -15.01 6.63
C ALA A 94 1.83 -16.15 7.66
N LEU A 95 1.19 -17.29 7.39
CA LEU A 95 1.17 -18.45 8.30
C LEU A 95 2.40 -19.35 8.15
N GLU A 96 2.97 -19.43 6.94
CA GLU A 96 4.01 -20.39 6.61
C GLU A 96 5.39 -19.74 6.42
N ALA A 97 5.44 -18.45 6.08
CA ALA A 97 6.65 -17.77 5.65
C ALA A 97 7.13 -16.72 6.67
N THR A 98 7.36 -17.13 7.91
CA THR A 98 7.78 -16.23 9.01
C THR A 98 9.06 -15.46 8.70
N SER A 99 10.08 -16.11 8.13
CA SER A 99 11.33 -15.45 7.75
C SER A 99 11.13 -14.44 6.62
N SER A 100 10.36 -14.79 5.59
CA SER A 100 10.05 -13.88 4.48
C SER A 100 9.22 -12.69 4.95
N LEU A 101 8.30 -12.87 5.91
CA LEU A 101 7.58 -11.78 6.54
C LEU A 101 8.55 -10.83 7.25
N GLN A 102 9.46 -11.34 8.08
CA GLN A 102 10.46 -10.52 8.79
C GLN A 102 11.37 -9.76 7.82
N ASP A 103 11.84 -10.41 6.75
CA ASP A 103 12.68 -9.77 5.73
C ASP A 103 11.98 -8.60 5.03
N LEU A 104 10.66 -8.71 4.83
CA LEU A 104 9.85 -7.64 4.26
C LEU A 104 9.60 -6.52 5.29
N VAL A 105 9.27 -6.89 6.52
CA VAL A 105 9.02 -5.95 7.62
C VAL A 105 10.26 -5.09 7.88
N ARG A 106 11.45 -5.69 7.93
CA ARG A 106 12.73 -4.99 8.14
C ARG A 106 13.01 -3.89 7.10
N LYS A 107 12.50 -4.05 5.88
CA LYS A 107 12.70 -3.07 4.79
C LYS A 107 11.68 -1.93 4.81
N ALA A 108 10.63 -2.06 5.61
CA ALA A 108 9.56 -1.09 5.73
C ALA A 108 9.78 -0.16 6.93
N ASP A 109 9.41 1.11 6.80
CA ASP A 109 9.23 2.00 7.95
C ASP A 109 7.92 1.71 8.68
N VAL A 110 6.86 1.37 7.92
CA VAL A 110 5.53 1.06 8.45
C VAL A 110 4.91 -0.13 7.72
N VAL A 111 4.29 -1.03 8.47
CA VAL A 111 3.49 -2.13 7.95
C VAL A 111 2.00 -1.84 8.12
N VAL A 112 1.23 -1.91 7.04
CA VAL A 112 -0.23 -1.84 7.09
C VAL A 112 -0.80 -3.24 6.89
N SER A 113 -1.41 -3.80 7.94
CA SER A 113 -2.02 -5.12 7.86
C SER A 113 -3.51 -5.02 7.53
N ILE A 114 -3.87 -5.54 6.36
CA ILE A 114 -5.26 -5.69 5.88
C ILE A 114 -5.61 -7.18 5.77
N LEU A 115 -4.97 -8.00 6.61
CA LEU A 115 -5.29 -9.41 6.77
C LEU A 115 -6.54 -9.62 7.66
N PRO A 116 -7.13 -10.83 7.64
CA PRO A 116 -8.07 -11.26 8.67
C PRO A 116 -7.53 -11.07 10.09
N ALA A 117 -8.39 -10.67 11.03
CA ALA A 117 -7.99 -10.21 12.36
C ALA A 117 -7.17 -11.22 13.18
N ASN A 118 -7.39 -12.52 12.96
CA ASN A 118 -6.65 -13.60 13.62
C ASN A 118 -5.18 -13.69 13.18
N LEU A 119 -4.78 -13.02 12.09
CA LEU A 119 -3.40 -13.01 11.60
C LEU A 119 -2.60 -11.79 12.09
N HIS A 120 -3.26 -10.77 12.63
CA HIS A 120 -2.59 -9.57 13.15
C HIS A 120 -1.56 -9.87 14.25
N PRO A 121 -1.77 -10.82 15.20
CA PRO A 121 -0.75 -11.15 16.19
C PRO A 121 0.57 -11.63 15.59
N ILE A 122 0.53 -12.33 14.45
CA ILE A 122 1.73 -12.82 13.76
C ILE A 122 2.51 -11.65 13.15
N VAL A 123 1.81 -10.74 12.47
CA VAL A 123 2.39 -9.53 11.87
C VAL A 123 2.94 -8.60 12.95
N ALA A 124 2.19 -8.40 14.04
CA ALA A 124 2.60 -7.58 15.18
C ALA A 124 3.90 -8.08 15.82
N LYS A 125 4.03 -9.39 16.05
CA LYS A 125 5.26 -9.99 16.58
C LYS A 125 6.46 -9.78 15.66
N ALA A 126 6.26 -9.92 14.34
CA ALA A 126 7.31 -9.64 13.36
C ALA A 126 7.72 -8.15 13.38
N CYS A 127 6.75 -7.24 13.43
CA CYS A 127 6.97 -5.80 13.55
C CYS A 127 7.76 -5.42 14.80
N ILE A 128 7.40 -5.96 15.97
CA ILE A 128 8.11 -5.74 17.23
C ILE A 128 9.54 -6.28 17.14
N THR A 129 9.73 -7.46 16.56
CA THR A 129 11.05 -8.11 16.43
C THR A 129 12.00 -7.29 15.56
N GLU A 130 11.50 -6.72 14.47
CA GLU A 130 12.30 -5.96 13.51
C GLU A 130 12.33 -4.44 13.80
N GLY A 131 11.58 -3.97 14.81
CA GLY A 131 11.55 -2.55 15.19
C GLY A 131 10.73 -1.67 14.23
N THR A 132 9.72 -2.23 13.55
CA THR A 132 8.91 -1.54 12.54
C THR A 132 7.51 -1.23 13.05
N HIS A 133 6.97 -0.05 12.73
CA HIS A 133 5.61 0.32 13.14
C HIS A 133 4.54 -0.48 12.39
N MET A 134 3.37 -0.67 13.02
CA MET A 134 2.24 -1.38 12.43
C MET A 134 0.95 -0.58 12.54
N VAL A 135 0.14 -0.62 11.48
CA VAL A 135 -1.22 -0.05 11.43
C VAL A 135 -2.22 -1.11 10.95
N THR A 136 -3.42 -1.15 11.54
CA THR A 136 -4.52 -2.01 11.08
C THR A 136 -5.88 -1.35 11.29
N ALA A 137 -6.83 -1.65 10.38
CA ALA A 137 -8.22 -1.20 10.47
C ALA A 137 -9.14 -2.18 11.21
N SER A 138 -8.58 -3.20 11.87
CA SER A 138 -9.34 -4.22 12.61
C SER A 138 -9.41 -3.90 14.10
N TYR A 139 -10.40 -4.48 14.78
CA TYR A 139 -10.45 -4.53 16.24
C TYR A 139 -9.16 -5.12 16.83
N MET A 140 -8.76 -4.57 17.97
CA MET A 140 -7.61 -5.03 18.72
C MET A 140 -7.94 -6.31 19.49
N SER A 141 -7.32 -7.43 19.12
CA SER A 141 -7.47 -8.71 19.83
C SER A 141 -6.71 -8.72 21.16
N ASN A 142 -7.11 -9.58 22.10
CA ASN A 142 -6.41 -9.74 23.39
C ASN A 142 -4.94 -10.11 23.19
N GLU A 143 -4.64 -10.97 22.22
CA GLU A 143 -3.25 -11.33 21.89
C GLU A 143 -2.41 -10.12 21.46
N VAL A 144 -2.99 -9.16 20.73
CA VAL A 144 -2.28 -7.92 20.37
C VAL A 144 -2.14 -6.99 21.58
N LYS A 145 -3.16 -6.93 22.47
CA LYS A 145 -3.08 -6.17 23.73
C LYS A 145 -1.96 -6.67 24.63
N ASP A 146 -1.79 -7.98 24.72
CA ASP A 146 -0.76 -8.62 25.54
C ASP A 146 0.67 -8.30 25.05
N LEU A 147 0.82 -7.84 23.80
CA LEU A 147 2.10 -7.40 23.23
C LEU A 147 2.47 -5.95 23.58
N HIS A 148 1.63 -5.22 24.32
CA HIS A 148 1.85 -3.79 24.61
C HIS A 148 3.22 -3.50 25.20
N GLN A 149 3.63 -4.23 26.25
CA GLN A 149 4.92 -3.99 26.90
C GLN A 149 6.08 -4.28 25.94
N ALA A 150 6.00 -5.37 25.18
CA ALA A 150 7.04 -5.72 24.20
C ALA A 150 7.16 -4.66 23.09
N ALA A 151 6.04 -4.10 22.62
CA ALA A 151 6.04 -3.01 21.65
C ALA A 151 6.65 -1.73 22.23
N ALA A 152 6.30 -1.39 23.48
CA ALA A 152 6.87 -0.24 24.19
C ALA A 152 8.39 -0.37 24.39
N ASP A 153 8.85 -1.55 24.82
CA ASP A 153 10.27 -1.83 25.02
C ASP A 153 11.07 -1.76 23.71
N ALA A 154 10.44 -2.16 22.59
CA ALA A 154 11.01 -2.07 21.25
C ALA A 154 10.91 -0.67 20.62
N GLY A 155 10.20 0.28 21.26
CA GLY A 155 9.93 1.61 20.68
C GLY A 155 9.00 1.58 19.47
N VAL A 156 8.20 0.52 19.32
CA VAL A 156 7.31 0.28 18.18
C VAL A 156 5.88 0.72 18.51
N THR A 157 5.24 1.37 17.55
CA THR A 157 3.81 1.72 17.63
C THR A 157 2.98 0.71 16.85
N ILE A 158 1.98 0.14 17.51
CA ILE A 158 0.95 -0.69 16.88
C ILE A 158 -0.38 0.04 17.02
N LEU A 159 -0.85 0.62 15.91
CA LEU A 159 -2.11 1.35 15.86
C LEU A 159 -3.20 0.47 15.26
N SER A 160 -4.23 0.18 16.05
CA SER A 160 -5.39 -0.59 15.61
C SER A 160 -6.62 0.30 15.47
N GLU A 161 -7.72 -0.26 14.96
CA GLU A 161 -9.03 0.40 14.98
C GLU A 161 -9.03 1.76 14.24
N VAL A 162 -8.34 1.82 13.10
CA VAL A 162 -8.31 3.00 12.20
C VAL A 162 -8.98 2.73 10.86
N GLY A 163 -10.20 2.21 10.91
CA GLY A 163 -11.06 1.95 9.76
C GLY A 163 -12.30 2.84 9.74
N LEU A 164 -13.40 2.28 9.25
CA LEU A 164 -14.73 2.91 9.29
C LEU A 164 -15.42 2.62 10.62
N ASP A 165 -15.57 1.34 10.92
CA ASP A 165 -16.08 0.75 12.16
C ASP A 165 -15.33 -0.58 12.35
N PRO A 166 -14.32 -0.63 13.23
CA PRO A 166 -13.90 0.41 14.17
C PRO A 166 -12.93 1.45 13.55
N GLY A 167 -13.08 2.72 13.92
CA GLY A 167 -12.23 3.86 13.56
C GLY A 167 -12.95 5.20 13.55
N ILE A 168 -13.56 5.57 12.42
CA ILE A 168 -14.29 6.85 12.29
C ILE A 168 -15.42 6.94 13.33
N ASP A 169 -16.08 5.83 13.63
CA ASP A 169 -17.09 5.74 14.70
C ASP A 169 -16.51 6.13 16.07
N HIS A 170 -15.29 5.69 16.42
CA HIS A 170 -14.63 6.10 17.67
C HIS A 170 -14.35 7.59 17.71
N LEU A 171 -13.86 8.17 16.61
CA LEU A 171 -13.54 9.60 16.54
C LEU A 171 -14.79 10.47 16.72
N LEU A 172 -15.87 10.14 16.00
CA LEU A 172 -17.13 10.88 16.05
C LEU A 172 -17.85 10.68 17.40
N ALA A 173 -17.83 9.46 17.94
CA ALA A 173 -18.43 9.20 19.25
C ALA A 173 -17.69 9.96 20.36
N LEU A 174 -16.36 9.99 20.33
CA LEU A 174 -15.56 10.69 21.32
C LEU A 174 -15.77 12.20 21.24
N GLU A 175 -15.86 12.77 20.04
CA GLU A 175 -16.21 14.18 19.82
C GLU A 175 -17.54 14.51 20.51
N CYS A 176 -18.60 13.74 20.27
CA CYS A 176 -19.90 13.96 20.92
C CYS A 176 -19.91 13.73 22.44
N ILE A 177 -19.04 12.87 22.99
CA ILE A 177 -18.96 12.62 24.43
C ILE A 177 -18.20 13.73 25.17
N GLN A 178 -17.26 14.37 24.49
CA GLN A 178 -16.39 15.40 25.06
C GLN A 178 -16.92 16.83 24.90
N GLU A 179 -17.93 17.04 24.04
CA GLU A 179 -18.76 18.26 23.99
C GLU A 179 -19.66 18.43 25.22
#